data_AF-A0A7S2I1S9-F1
#
_entry.id   AF-A0A7S2I1S9-F1
#
_cell.length_a   1.000
_cell.length_b   1.000
_cell.length_c   1.000
_cell.angle_alpha   90.00
_cell.angle_beta   90.00
_cell.angle_gamma   90.00
#
_symmetry.space_group_name_H-M   'P 1'
#
loop_
_entity.id
_entity.type
_entity.pdbx_description
1 polymer ?
#
loop_
_entity_poly.entity_id
_entity_poly.type
_entity_poly.pdbx_seq_one_letter_code
_entity_poly.pdbx_strand_id
1 'polypeptide(L)'
;RRSALAAAQAAAAEAEETARAANMQVQRCTPRSIMAAGFIVRRIVAERKLHGFHGMLIENLRAHEMYWTAIETVAGGQLFHFIVDTDEVATIIVAELQRLNAGRVTMMPLNQLQAKMGPDPKYPADKEAVPLLSKMKFDERLRPALAIIFRRTLVVRSMAV
;
A
#
# COMPACT_ATOMS: atom_id res chain seq x y z
N ARG A 1 -22.02 -24.76 -17.63
CA ARG A 1 -21.53 -23.49 -18.26
C ARG A 1 -22.12 -22.22 -17.61
N ARG A 2 -23.42 -22.15 -17.27
CA ARG A 2 -24.03 -20.98 -16.57
C ARG A 2 -23.49 -20.72 -15.15
N SER A 3 -23.10 -21.76 -14.40
CA SER A 3 -22.54 -21.60 -13.04
C SER A 3 -21.18 -20.88 -13.01
N ALA A 4 -20.31 -21.14 -14.00
CA ALA A 4 -19.00 -20.47 -14.09
C ALA A 4 -19.13 -18.98 -14.43
N LEU A 5 -20.12 -18.61 -15.25
CA LEU A 5 -20.36 -17.21 -15.62
C LEU A 5 -20.93 -16.41 -14.42
N ALA A 6 -21.85 -17.01 -13.66
CA ALA A 6 -22.41 -16.39 -12.46
C ALA A 6 -21.36 -16.25 -11.34
N ALA A 7 -20.50 -17.24 -11.15
CA ALA A 7 -19.37 -17.15 -10.21
C ALA A 7 -18.36 -16.07 -10.63
N ALA A 8 -18.06 -15.96 -11.93
CA ALA A 8 -17.18 -14.91 -12.46
C ALA A 8 -17.80 -13.50 -12.30
N GLN A 9 -19.11 -13.36 -12.48
CA GLN A 9 -19.82 -12.09 -12.28
C GLN A 9 -19.93 -11.70 -10.80
N ALA A 10 -20.17 -12.67 -9.90
CA ALA A 10 -20.18 -12.43 -8.46
C ALA A 10 -18.79 -12.02 -7.95
N ALA A 11 -17.73 -12.71 -8.41
CA ALA A 11 -16.35 -12.33 -8.09
C ALA A 11 -15.98 -10.94 -8.65
N ALA A 12 -16.47 -10.59 -9.85
CA ALA A 12 -16.27 -9.25 -10.42
C ALA A 12 -17.02 -8.16 -9.64
N ALA A 13 -18.24 -8.42 -9.20
CA ALA A 13 -19.02 -7.47 -8.40
C ALA A 13 -18.41 -7.24 -7.01
N GLU A 14 -17.94 -8.30 -6.35
CA GLU A 14 -17.25 -8.22 -5.06
C GLU A 14 -15.89 -7.51 -5.21
N ALA A 15 -15.17 -7.78 -6.30
CA ALA A 15 -13.94 -7.06 -6.64
C ALA A 15 -14.21 -5.57 -6.91
N GLU A 16 -15.33 -5.22 -7.55
CA GLU A 16 -15.71 -3.84 -7.81
C GLU A 16 -16.17 -3.11 -6.55
N GLU A 17 -16.94 -3.76 -5.67
CA GLU A 17 -17.37 -3.21 -4.39
C GLU A 17 -16.18 -2.97 -3.45
N THR A 18 -15.27 -3.94 -3.36
CA THR A 18 -14.03 -3.79 -2.60
C THR A 18 -13.11 -2.72 -3.20
N ALA A 19 -13.09 -2.57 -4.53
CA ALA A 19 -12.40 -1.47 -5.19
C ALA A 19 -13.05 -0.11 -4.87
N ARG A 20 -14.38 -0.02 -4.84
CA ARG A 20 -15.11 1.23 -4.49
C ARG A 20 -14.86 1.66 -3.04
N ALA A 21 -14.98 0.74 -2.10
CA ALA A 21 -14.70 1.01 -0.68
C ALA A 21 -13.24 1.45 -0.47
N ALA A 22 -12.29 0.80 -1.14
CA ALA A 22 -10.89 1.19 -1.12
C ALA A 22 -10.68 2.60 -1.68
N ASN A 23 -11.32 2.90 -2.81
CA ASN A 23 -11.18 4.20 -3.47
C ASN A 23 -11.75 5.32 -2.59
N MET A 24 -12.82 5.06 -1.83
CA MET A 24 -13.41 6.03 -0.91
C MET A 24 -12.46 6.37 0.26
N GLN A 25 -11.75 5.38 0.81
CA GLN A 25 -10.76 5.63 1.86
C GLN A 25 -9.56 6.41 1.33
N VAL A 26 -9.07 6.03 0.14
CA VAL A 26 -7.97 6.73 -0.55
C VAL A 26 -8.30 8.20 -0.76
N GLN A 27 -9.51 8.50 -1.21
CA GLN A 27 -9.95 9.88 -1.43
C GLN A 27 -10.06 10.72 -0.17
N ARG A 28 -10.40 10.11 0.98
CA ARG A 28 -10.53 10.82 2.25
C ARG A 28 -9.17 11.15 2.88
N CYS A 29 -8.21 10.24 2.78
CA CYS A 29 -6.92 10.38 3.45
C CYS A 29 -5.84 11.06 2.60
N THR A 30 -5.96 11.02 1.27
CA THR A 30 -4.89 11.51 0.37
C THR A 30 -4.94 13.03 0.17
N PRO A 31 -3.86 13.77 0.45
CA PRO A 31 -3.78 15.20 0.14
C PRO A 31 -4.01 15.47 -1.35
N ARG A 32 -4.68 16.59 -1.68
CA ARG A 32 -5.01 16.96 -3.07
C ARG A 32 -3.80 16.96 -4.01
N SER A 33 -2.63 17.38 -3.53
CA SER A 33 -1.38 17.40 -4.31
C SER A 33 -0.93 15.99 -4.71
N ILE A 34 -0.99 15.03 -3.80
CA ILE A 34 -0.61 13.64 -4.06
C ILE A 34 -1.66 12.95 -4.92
N MET A 35 -2.94 13.26 -4.72
CA MET A 35 -4.01 12.75 -5.57
C MET A 35 -3.83 13.20 -7.03
N ALA A 36 -3.55 14.49 -7.27
CA ALA A 36 -3.26 15.01 -8.61
C ALA A 36 -2.04 14.32 -9.24
N ALA A 37 -0.94 14.19 -8.47
CA ALA A 37 0.25 13.49 -8.94
C ALA A 37 -0.03 12.01 -9.24
N GLY A 38 -0.89 11.35 -8.46
CA GLY A 38 -1.30 9.96 -8.67
C GLY A 38 -2.01 9.72 -10.00
N PHE A 39 -2.87 10.65 -10.44
CA PHE A 39 -3.47 10.58 -11.78
C PHE A 39 -2.43 10.68 -12.89
N ILE A 40 -1.44 11.55 -12.72
CA ILE A 40 -0.36 11.73 -13.71
C ILE A 40 0.55 10.50 -13.74
N VAL A 41 0.89 9.92 -12.58
CA VAL A 41 1.64 8.66 -12.50
C VAL A 41 0.92 7.55 -13.27
N ARG A 42 -0.37 7.34 -12.99
CA ARG A 42 -1.17 6.30 -13.68
C ARG A 42 -1.21 6.53 -15.20
N ARG A 43 -1.29 7.80 -15.62
CA ARG A 43 -1.20 8.17 -17.03
C ARG A 43 0.17 7.80 -17.64
N ILE A 44 1.27 8.16 -16.99
CA ILE A 44 2.64 7.84 -17.46
C ILE A 44 2.84 6.32 -17.57
N VAL A 45 2.39 5.57 -16.56
CA VAL A 45 2.46 4.10 -16.55
C VAL A 45 1.70 3.51 -17.74
N ALA A 46 0.51 4.01 -18.05
CA ALA A 46 -0.28 3.57 -19.20
C ALA A 46 0.37 3.95 -20.54
N GLU A 47 0.84 5.19 -20.69
CA GLU A 47 1.47 5.70 -21.91
C GLU A 47 2.77 4.96 -22.26
N ARG A 48 3.60 4.69 -21.26
CA ARG A 48 4.89 3.99 -21.44
C ARG A 48 4.78 2.47 -21.28
N LYS A 49 3.57 1.94 -21.04
CA LYS A 49 3.31 0.51 -20.82
C LYS A 49 4.24 -0.09 -19.76
N LEU A 50 4.44 0.65 -18.67
CA LEU A 50 5.31 0.20 -17.58
C LEU A 50 4.63 -0.94 -16.83
N HIS A 51 5.33 -2.06 -16.70
CA HIS A 51 4.92 -3.18 -15.88
C HIS A 51 5.44 -3.01 -14.44
N GLY A 52 4.75 -3.64 -13.49
CA GLY A 52 5.19 -3.65 -12.09
C GLY A 52 4.84 -2.39 -11.29
N PHE A 53 3.83 -1.62 -11.70
CA PHE A 53 3.24 -0.57 -10.88
C PHE A 53 2.00 -1.12 -10.14
N HIS A 54 2.01 -1.02 -8.80
CA HIS A 54 0.94 -1.58 -7.95
C HIS A 54 0.00 -0.52 -7.35
N GLY A 55 0.29 0.77 -7.56
CA GLY A 55 -0.47 1.86 -6.94
C GLY A 55 0.10 2.29 -5.59
N MET A 56 -0.70 3.01 -4.80
CA MET A 56 -0.30 3.50 -3.48
C MET A 56 -0.40 2.41 -2.41
N LEU A 57 0.37 2.54 -1.34
CA LEU A 57 0.31 1.60 -0.21
C LEU A 57 -1.09 1.52 0.41
N ILE A 58 -1.76 2.66 0.60
CA ILE A 58 -3.13 2.73 1.13
C ILE A 58 -4.16 1.97 0.27
N GLU A 59 -3.94 1.87 -1.04
CA GLU A 59 -4.84 1.14 -1.95
C GLU A 59 -4.71 -0.38 -1.75
N ASN A 60 -3.53 -0.84 -1.35
CA ASN A 60 -3.14 -2.24 -1.26
C ASN A 60 -3.21 -2.82 0.17
N LEU A 61 -3.72 -2.03 1.12
CA LEU A 61 -3.79 -2.40 2.53
C LEU A 61 -5.24 -2.53 2.99
N ARG A 62 -5.58 -3.63 3.68
CA ARG A 62 -6.85 -3.79 4.39
C ARG A 62 -6.60 -4.22 5.83
N ALA A 63 -7.38 -3.70 6.77
CA ALA A 63 -7.33 -4.11 8.17
C ALA A 63 -8.71 -3.87 8.81
N HIS A 64 -8.93 -4.47 9.98
CA HIS A 64 -10.12 -4.15 10.77
C HIS A 64 -10.08 -2.69 11.22
N GLU A 65 -11.23 -2.01 11.24
CA GLU A 65 -11.34 -0.56 11.53
C GLU A 65 -10.65 -0.17 12.85
N MET A 66 -10.71 -1.04 13.86
CA MET A 66 -10.03 -0.86 15.15
C MET A 66 -8.52 -0.61 15.05
N TYR A 67 -7.87 -1.10 13.99
CA TYR A 67 -6.43 -0.94 13.78
C TYR A 67 -6.11 0.25 12.87
N TRP A 68 -7.12 0.86 12.21
CA TRP A 68 -6.90 1.91 11.23
C TRP A 68 -6.20 3.13 11.83
N THR A 69 -6.61 3.55 13.03
CA THR A 69 -5.95 4.67 13.72
C THR A 69 -4.48 4.38 14.01
N ALA A 70 -4.14 3.16 14.43
CA ALA A 70 -2.74 2.77 14.66
C ALA A 70 -1.95 2.74 13.33
N ILE A 71 -2.55 2.22 12.26
CA ILE A 71 -1.96 2.18 10.92
C ILE A 71 -1.67 3.59 10.42
N GLU A 72 -2.66 4.48 10.50
CA GLU A 72 -2.55 5.88 10.08
C GLU A 72 -1.50 6.63 10.89
N THR A 73 -1.46 6.44 12.20
CA THR A 73 -0.47 7.08 13.09
C THR A 73 0.95 6.60 12.80
N VAL A 74 1.12 5.30 12.56
CA VAL A 74 2.44 4.69 12.36
C VAL A 74 2.99 4.97 10.97
N ALA A 75 2.16 4.84 9.93
CA ALA A 75 2.61 5.04 8.55
C ALA A 75 2.60 6.51 8.13
N GLY A 76 1.65 7.31 8.62
CA GLY A 76 1.50 8.72 8.25
C GLY A 76 1.56 8.92 6.74
N GLY A 77 2.46 9.79 6.29
CA GLY A 77 2.67 10.09 4.87
C GLY A 77 3.13 8.91 4.01
N GLN A 78 3.68 7.84 4.62
CA GLN A 78 4.13 6.66 3.89
C GLN A 78 2.99 5.85 3.28
N LEU A 79 1.75 6.07 3.75
CA LEU A 79 0.54 5.50 3.14
C LEU A 79 0.36 5.92 1.68
N PHE A 80 0.88 7.09 1.30
CA PHE A 80 0.75 7.64 -0.05
C PHE A 80 1.95 7.36 -0.94
N HIS A 81 2.88 6.50 -0.50
CA HIS A 81 3.98 6.05 -1.32
C HIS A 81 3.49 5.08 -2.40
N PHE A 82 4.00 5.24 -3.63
CA PHE A 82 3.68 4.38 -4.76
C PHE A 82 4.59 3.16 -4.78
N ILE A 83 4.00 1.97 -4.84
CA ILE A 83 4.72 0.70 -4.86
C ILE A 83 5.02 0.32 -6.31
N VAL A 84 6.28 -0.03 -6.56
CA VAL A 84 6.77 -0.51 -7.86
C VAL A 84 7.65 -1.73 -7.68
N ASP A 85 7.74 -2.60 -8.67
CA ASP A 85 8.57 -3.82 -8.60
C ASP A 85 10.05 -3.49 -8.55
N THR A 86 10.49 -2.58 -9.42
CA THR A 86 11.92 -2.27 -9.62
C THR A 86 12.20 -0.77 -9.56
N ASP A 87 13.46 -0.44 -9.30
CA ASP A 87 13.93 0.94 -9.24
C ASP A 87 14.11 1.58 -10.62
N GLU A 88 14.27 0.79 -11.67
CA GLU A 88 14.24 1.32 -13.05
C GLU A 88 12.85 1.91 -13.34
N VAL A 89 11.77 1.20 -12.99
CA VAL A 89 10.40 1.70 -13.13
C VAL A 89 10.19 2.95 -12.28
N ALA A 90 10.67 2.95 -11.04
CA ALA A 90 10.62 4.11 -10.15
C ALA A 90 11.28 5.34 -10.80
N THR A 91 12.48 5.16 -11.36
CA THR A 91 13.28 6.23 -11.95
C THR A 91 12.61 6.82 -13.18
N ILE A 92 12.04 5.98 -14.05
CA ILE A 92 11.31 6.44 -15.25
C ILE A 92 10.12 7.31 -14.84
N ILE A 93 9.33 6.88 -13.86
CA ILE A 93 8.15 7.63 -13.42
C ILE A 93 8.55 8.96 -12.79
N VAL A 94 9.58 8.96 -11.92
CA VAL A 94 10.05 10.18 -11.26
C VAL A 94 10.61 11.18 -12.27
N ALA A 95 11.37 10.72 -13.27
CA ALA A 95 11.92 11.58 -14.32
C ALA A 95 10.80 12.25 -15.14
N GLU A 96 9.75 11.50 -15.51
CA GLU A 96 8.60 12.06 -16.23
C GLU A 96 7.81 13.05 -15.37
N LEU A 97 7.60 12.75 -14.09
CA LEU A 97 6.92 13.68 -13.18
C LEU A 97 7.68 14.99 -13.02
N GLN A 98 9.01 14.92 -12.90
CA GLN A 98 9.88 16.09 -12.85
C GLN A 98 9.79 16.90 -14.14
N ARG A 99 9.82 16.23 -15.31
CA ARG A 99 9.66 16.88 -16.62
C ARG A 99 8.32 17.63 -16.75
N LEU A 100 7.27 17.11 -16.12
CA LEU A 100 5.93 17.70 -16.13
C LEU A 100 5.68 18.70 -14.99
N ASN A 101 6.64 18.91 -14.08
CA ASN A 101 6.45 19.67 -12.84
C ASN A 101 5.18 19.24 -12.07
N ALA A 102 4.89 17.94 -12.08
CA ALA A 102 3.64 17.34 -11.62
C ALA A 102 3.57 17.11 -10.09
N GLY A 103 4.45 17.75 -9.33
CA GLY A 103 4.58 17.59 -7.89
C GLY A 103 5.65 16.59 -7.46
N ARG A 104 5.71 16.33 -6.15
CA ARG A 104 6.67 15.43 -5.52
C ARG A 104 5.94 14.20 -5.00
N VAL A 105 6.42 13.02 -5.39
CA VAL A 105 5.92 11.73 -4.91
C VAL A 105 7.09 10.86 -4.51
N THR A 106 6.81 9.89 -3.64
CA THR A 106 7.80 8.90 -3.21
C THR A 106 7.46 7.55 -3.81
N MET A 107 8.44 6.93 -4.45
CA MET A 107 8.35 5.57 -4.97
C MET A 107 8.95 4.58 -3.96
N MET A 108 8.40 3.38 -3.93
CA MET A 108 8.79 2.29 -3.05
C MET A 108 9.10 1.04 -3.89
N PRO A 109 10.36 0.88 -4.33
CA PRO A 109 10.76 -0.23 -5.18
C PRO A 109 10.96 -1.52 -4.36
N LEU A 110 10.16 -2.55 -4.65
CA LEU A 110 10.12 -3.80 -3.90
C LEU A 110 11.45 -4.54 -3.92
N ASN A 111 12.15 -4.55 -5.06
CA ASN A 111 13.47 -5.18 -5.20
C ASN A 111 14.49 -4.64 -4.17
N GLN A 112 14.56 -3.31 -3.99
CA GLN A 112 15.48 -2.70 -3.03
C GLN A 112 15.06 -2.95 -1.58
N LEU A 113 13.75 -2.98 -1.31
CA LEU A 113 13.24 -3.22 0.04
C LEU A 113 13.50 -4.66 0.48
N GLN A 114 13.34 -5.62 -0.42
CA GLN A 114 13.60 -7.02 -0.15
C GLN A 114 15.07 -7.25 0.18
N ALA A 115 16.00 -6.58 -0.53
CA ALA A 115 17.43 -6.64 -0.23
C ALA A 115 17.77 -6.10 1.17
N LYS A 116 16.97 -5.17 1.70
CA LYS A 116 17.14 -4.57 3.04
C LYS A 116 16.41 -5.35 4.14
N MET A 117 15.66 -6.40 3.76
CA MET A 117 14.84 -7.15 4.70
C MET A 117 15.70 -8.12 5.49
N GLY A 118 16.14 -7.68 6.68
CA GLY A 118 16.75 -8.57 7.68
C GLY A 118 15.71 -9.48 8.37
N PRO A 119 16.16 -10.39 9.25
CA PRO A 119 15.26 -11.28 9.97
C PRO A 119 14.21 -10.51 10.77
N ASP A 120 13.04 -11.11 10.95
CA ASP A 120 11.98 -10.52 11.75
C ASP A 120 12.48 -10.29 13.19
N PRO A 121 12.20 -9.11 13.78
CA PRO A 121 12.60 -8.84 15.14
C PRO A 121 11.91 -9.83 16.07
N LYS A 122 12.63 -10.27 17.10
CA LYS A 122 12.01 -11.05 18.18
C LYS A 122 10.97 -10.17 18.86
N TYR A 123 9.70 -10.49 18.65
CA TYR A 123 8.61 -9.84 19.34
C TYR A 123 8.66 -10.22 20.83
N PRO A 124 8.37 -9.27 21.74
CA PRO A 124 8.17 -9.60 23.15
C PRO A 124 7.11 -10.68 23.29
N ALA A 125 7.32 -11.65 24.18
CA ALA A 125 6.38 -12.74 24.43
C ALA A 125 5.16 -12.32 25.26
N ASP A 126 4.81 -11.04 25.23
CA ASP A 126 3.67 -10.48 25.95
C ASP A 126 2.38 -10.83 25.21
N LYS A 127 1.37 -11.34 25.93
CA LYS A 127 0.06 -11.68 25.36
C LYS A 127 -0.77 -10.45 25.02
N GLU A 128 -0.45 -9.30 25.62
CA GLU A 128 -1.16 -8.04 25.42
C GLU A 128 -0.62 -7.24 24.22
N ALA A 129 0.56 -7.60 23.69
CA ALA A 129 1.21 -6.93 22.57
C ALA A 129 1.15 -7.78 21.30
N VAL A 130 0.52 -7.26 20.25
CA VAL A 130 0.36 -7.98 18.98
C VAL A 130 1.00 -7.21 17.83
N PRO A 131 1.80 -7.86 16.96
CA PRO A 131 2.39 -7.18 15.81
C PRO A 131 1.33 -6.62 14.87
N LEU A 132 1.43 -5.33 14.55
CA LEU A 132 0.44 -4.67 13.68
C LEU A 132 0.40 -5.32 12.29
N LEU A 133 1.58 -5.66 11.75
CA LEU A 133 1.71 -6.34 10.45
C LEU A 133 0.90 -7.64 10.37
N SER A 134 0.73 -8.36 11.48
CA SER A 134 -0.04 -9.63 11.53
C SER A 134 -1.56 -9.43 11.47
N LYS A 135 -2.05 -8.21 11.70
CA LYS A 135 -3.48 -7.86 11.70
C LYS A 135 -3.96 -7.24 10.40
N MET A 136 -3.05 -7.10 9.45
CA MET A 136 -3.28 -6.51 8.13
C MET A 136 -3.46 -7.62 7.09
N LYS A 137 -4.30 -7.36 6.10
CA LYS A 137 -4.50 -8.17 4.90
C LYS A 137 -3.90 -7.42 3.70
N PHE A 138 -3.03 -8.09 2.97
CA PHE A 138 -2.29 -7.55 1.82
C PHE A 138 -1.78 -8.71 0.96
N ASP A 139 -1.33 -8.42 -0.26
CA ASP A 139 -0.63 -9.40 -1.10
C ASP A 139 0.79 -9.63 -0.56
N GLU A 140 1.20 -10.88 -0.36
CA GLU A 140 2.55 -11.26 0.12
C GLU A 140 3.67 -10.68 -0.75
N ARG A 141 3.43 -10.40 -2.04
CA ARG A 141 4.39 -9.69 -2.91
C ARG A 141 4.73 -8.29 -2.40
N LEU A 142 3.79 -7.65 -1.70
CA LEU A 142 3.92 -6.32 -1.12
C LEU A 142 4.41 -6.36 0.33
N ARG A 143 4.66 -7.55 0.89
CA ARG A 143 5.21 -7.71 2.24
C ARG A 143 6.47 -6.86 2.48
N PRO A 144 7.44 -6.74 1.54
CA PRO A 144 8.62 -5.89 1.77
C PRO A 144 8.26 -4.43 2.02
N ALA A 145 7.28 -3.88 1.30
CA ALA A 145 6.79 -2.51 1.48
C ALA A 145 6.20 -2.28 2.87
N LEU A 146 5.34 -3.20 3.32
CA LEU A 146 4.67 -3.12 4.60
C LEU A 146 5.61 -3.41 5.78
N ALA A 147 6.54 -4.35 5.62
CA ALA A 147 7.49 -4.70 6.64
C ALA A 147 8.40 -3.51 7.00
N ILE A 148 8.80 -2.68 6.04
CA ILE A 148 9.62 -1.50 6.32
C ILE A 148 8.94 -0.54 7.31
N ILE A 149 7.62 -0.44 7.26
CA ILE A 149 6.84 0.48 8.08
C ILE A 149 6.39 -0.20 9.38
N PHE A 150 5.85 -1.41 9.29
CA PHE A 150 5.10 -2.04 10.38
C PHE A 150 5.86 -3.17 11.09
N ARG A 151 7.01 -3.63 10.59
CA ARG A 151 7.73 -4.79 11.17
C ARG A 151 8.08 -4.60 12.64
N ARG A 152 8.36 -3.37 13.06
CA ARG A 152 8.77 -3.03 14.44
C ARG A 152 7.63 -2.47 15.28
N THR A 153 6.40 -2.56 14.80
CA THR A 153 5.24 -1.93 15.43
C THR A 153 4.36 -2.97 16.11
N LEU A 154 4.09 -2.73 17.39
CA LEU A 154 3.20 -3.54 18.22
C LEU A 154 1.99 -2.70 18.62
N VAL A 155 0.81 -3.31 18.63
CA VAL A 155 -0.40 -2.73 19.20
C VAL A 155 -0.64 -3.37 20.55
N VAL A 156 -0.85 -2.53 21.56
CA VAL A 156 -1.19 -2.94 22.94
C VAL A 156 -2.61 -2.49 23.28
N ARG A 157 -3.31 -3.26 24.13
CA ARG A 157 -4.69 -2.96 24.54
C ARG A 157 -4.79 -1.76 25.47
N SER A 158 -3.81 -1.58 26.35
CA SER A 158 -3.78 -0.51 27.33
C SER A 158 -2.35 -0.05 27.60
N MET A 159 -2.17 1.26 27.72
CA MET A 159 -0.97 1.83 28.34
C MET A 159 -1.19 1.73 29.85
N ALA A 160 -0.83 0.59 30.45
CA ALA A 160 -0.79 0.51 31.90
C ALA A 160 0.32 1.45 32.39
N VAL A 161 -0.11 2.59 32.96
CA VAL A 161 0.73 3.52 33.74
C VAL A 161 0.67 3.08 35.19
#